data_AF-A0A9X5BFD2-F1
#
_entry.id   AF-A0A9X5BFD2-F1
#
_cell.length_a   1.000
_cell.length_b   1.000
_cell.length_c   1.000
_cell.angle_alpha   90.00
_cell.angle_beta   90.00
_cell.angle_gamma   90.00
#
_symmetry.space_group_name_H-M   'P 1'
#
loop_
_entity.id
_entity.type
_entity.pdbx_description
1 polymer ?
#
loop_
_entity_poly.entity_id
_entity_poly.type
_entity_poly.pdbx_seq_one_letter_code
_entity_poly.pdbx_strand_id
1 'polypeptide(L)' 'MGNTNLVPYETIVRATNGEPEAVEEVLRHYSKRIRLAALEKRLFGQK' A
#
# COMPACT_ATOMS: atom_id res chain seq x y z
N MET A 1 -4.22 16.99 14.74
CA MET A 1 -3.54 15.70 15.04
C MET A 1 -3.49 14.91 13.76
N GLY A 2 -2.28 14.62 13.28
CA GLY A 2 -2.00 14.13 11.93
C GLY A 2 -2.69 12.81 11.62
N ASN A 3 -2.99 12.61 10.34
CA ASN A 3 -3.62 11.41 9.80
C ASN A 3 -2.86 10.15 10.24
N THR A 4 -3.31 9.49 11.31
CA THR A 4 -2.80 8.23 11.86
C THR A 4 -2.98 7.02 10.92
N ASN A 5 -3.60 7.24 9.76
CA ASN A 5 -3.86 6.22 8.75
C ASN A 5 -2.80 6.17 7.63
N LEU A 6 -1.70 6.92 7.74
CA LEU A 6 -0.63 6.91 6.76
C LEU A 6 0.63 6.29 7.34
N VAL A 7 1.34 5.53 6.50
CA VAL A 7 2.66 5.00 6.82
C VAL A 7 3.63 6.20 6.92
N PRO A 8 4.57 6.21 7.88
CA PRO A 8 5.56 7.27 7.99
C PRO A 8 6.31 7.51 6.66
N TYR A 9 6.61 8.77 6.36
CA TYR A 9 7.34 9.13 5.13
C TYR A 9 8.69 8.40 5.04
N GLU A 10 9.39 8.25 6.16
CA GLU A 10 10.65 7.53 6.22
C GLU A 10 10.51 6.07 5.79
N THR A 11 9.44 5.38 6.19
CA THR A 11 9.15 4.01 5.75
C THR A 11 8.90 3.96 4.25
N ILE A 12 8.22 4.95 3.68
CA ILE A 12 8.01 5.02 2.22
C ILE A 12 9.35 5.18 1.50
N VAL A 13 10.22 6.09 1.96
CA VAL A 13 11.55 6.28 1.37
C VAL A 13 12.38 5.01 1.47
N ARG A 14 12.42 4.35 2.62
CA ARG A 14 13.12 3.07 2.81
C ARG A 14 12.59 1.97 1.88
N ALA A 15 11.27 1.88 1.75
CA ALA A 15 10.64 0.94 0.82
C ALA A 15 11.03 1.24 -0.64
N THR A 16 11.09 2.51 -1.06
CA THR A 16 11.54 2.88 -2.41
C THR A 16 13.02 2.60 -2.66
N ASN A 17 13.84 2.57 -1.62
CA ASN A 17 15.25 2.15 -1.70
C ASN A 17 15.43 0.63 -1.73
N GLY A 18 14.34 -0.15 -1.64
CA GLY A 18 14.37 -1.61 -1.73
C GLY A 18 14.58 -2.33 -0.39
N GLU A 19 14.40 -1.65 0.75
CA GLU A 19 14.46 -2.31 2.05
C GLU A 19 13.27 -3.25 2.25
N PRO A 20 13.49 -4.57 2.41
CA PRO A 20 12.42 -5.55 2.41
C PRO A 20 11.44 -5.36 3.56
N GLU A 21 11.91 -4.97 4.76
CA GLU A 21 11.07 -4.74 5.94
C GLU A 21 10.14 -3.53 5.73
N ALA A 22 10.66 -2.47 5.11
CA ALA A 22 9.87 -1.29 4.81
C ALA A 22 8.84 -1.55 3.71
N VAL A 23 9.21 -2.35 2.70
CA VAL A 23 8.28 -2.80 1.65
C VAL A 23 7.15 -3.63 2.26
N GLU A 24 7.46 -4.58 3.15
CA GLU A 24 6.46 -5.40 3.83
C GLU A 24 5.50 -4.54 4.65
N GLU A 25 6.01 -3.54 5.37
CA GLU A 25 5.17 -2.65 6.18
C GLU A 25 4.19 -1.84 5.32
N VAL A 26 4.67 -1.27 4.20
CA VAL A 26 3.82 -0.53 3.25
C VAL A 26 2.76 -1.46 2.64
N LEU A 27 3.16 -2.65 2.18
CA LEU A 27 2.23 -3.61 1.59
C LEU A 27 1.19 -4.10 2.60
N ARG A 28 1.58 -4.38 3.85
CA ARG A 28 0.68 -4.78 4.93
C ARG A 28 -0.36 -3.69 5.19
N HIS A 29 0.07 -2.43 5.29
CA HIS A 29 -0.80 -1.28 5.54
C HIS A 29 -1.83 -1.06 4.43
N TYR A 30 -1.41 -1.17 3.17
CA TYR A 30 -2.28 -0.98 2.01
C TYR A 30 -2.96 -2.25 1.49
N SER A 31 -2.67 -3.42 2.06
CA SER A 31 -3.14 -4.74 1.60
C SER A 31 -4.64 -4.80 1.30
N LYS A 32 -5.47 -4.30 2.24
CA LYS A 32 -6.93 -4.24 2.10
C LYS A 32 -7.35 -3.38 0.91
N ARG A 33 -6.70 -2.23 0.71
CA ARG A 33 -6.98 -1.30 -0.39
C ARG A 33 -6.54 -1.87 -1.74
N ILE A 34 -5.36 -2.50 -1.78
CA ILE A 34 -4.85 -3.20 -2.98
C ILE A 34 -5.82 -4.31 -3.39
N ARG A 35 -6.30 -5.12 -2.43
CA ARG A 35 -7.25 -6.19 -2.69
C ARG A 35 -8.58 -5.67 -3.24
N LEU A 36 -9.13 -4.60 -2.65
CA LEU A 36 -10.37 -3.99 -3.14
C LEU A 36 -10.18 -3.42 -4.55
N ALA A 37 -9.12 -2.67 -4.80
CA ALA A 37 -8.81 -2.13 -6.12
C ALA A 37 -8.60 -3.24 -7.18
N ALA A 38 -7.97 -4.36 -6.80
CA ALA A 38 -7.81 -5.52 -7.66
C ALA A 38 -9.16 -6.19 -8.00
N LEU A 39 -10.08 -6.25 -7.04
CA LEU A 39 -11.44 -6.76 -7.27
C LEU A 39 -12.24 -5.81 -8.17
N GLU A 40 -12.18 -4.50 -7.95
CA GLU A 40 -12.81 -3.49 -8.81
C GLU A 40 -12.27 -3.59 -10.24
N LYS A 41 -10.94 -3.65 -10.41
CA LYS A 41 -10.31 -3.86 -11.72
C LYS A 41 -10.79 -5.14 -12.39
N ARG A 42 -10.96 -6.24 -11.64
CA ARG A 42 -11.48 -7.51 -12.16
C ARG A 42 -12.95 -7.43 -12.57
N LEU A 43 -13.76 -6.69 -11.81
CA LEU A 43 -15.20 -6.55 -12.05
C LEU A 43 -15.52 -5.56 -13.18
N PHE A 44 -14.72 -4.49 -13.33
CA PHE A 44 -14.94 -3.44 -14.32
C PHE A 44 -14.03 -3.52 -15.56
N GLY A 45 -12.99 -4.36 -15.55
CA GLY A 45 -12.05 -4.55 -16.66
C GLY A 45 -12.51 -5.56 -17.73
N GLN A 46 -13.75 -6.05 -17.69
CA GLN A 46 -14.35 -6.90 -18.73
C GLN A 46 -15.31 -6.14 -19.67
N LYS A 47 -15.27 -4.81 -19.68
CA LYS A 47 -16.05 -3.98 -20.61
C LYS A 47 -15.21 -3.46 -21.75
#